data_AF-E2D575-F1
#
_entry.id   AF-E2D575-F1
#
_cell.length_a   1.000
_cell.length_b   1.000
_cell.length_c   1.000
_cell.angle_alpha   90.00
_cell.angle_beta   90.00
_cell.angle_gamma   90.00
#
_symmetry.space_group_name_H-M   'P 1'
#
loop_
_entity.id
_entity.type
_entity.pdbx_description
1 polymer ?
#
loop_
_entity_poly.entity_id
_entity_poly.type
_entity_poly.pdbx_seq_one_letter_code
_entity_poly.pdbx_strand_id
1 'polypeptide(L)'
;ERIQAGMYLLFYTLFASLPLLLGIFFIFNEMNYIMIYFLKMFNFNSYLLYFSMILAFLVKMPMYFVHLWLPKAHVEAPVSGSMILAGIMLKLGGYGLLRILIFLQEINMNLNYIWIIISLVGGFYISLKCFCQVDIKSLIAYSSVAHMSIIIGGI
;
A
#
# COMPACT_ATOMS: atom_id res chain seq x y z
N GLU A 1 11.06 13.15 -18.58
CA GLU A 1 11.08 11.90 -17.79
C GLU A 1 11.04 12.20 -16.30
N ARG A 2 12.14 12.59 -15.64
CA ARG A 2 12.18 12.81 -14.16
C ARG A 2 11.00 13.56 -13.55
N ILE A 3 10.61 14.69 -14.15
CA ILE A 3 9.48 15.51 -13.66
C ILE A 3 8.17 14.71 -13.78
N GLN A 4 7.99 13.95 -14.86
CA GLN A 4 6.79 13.16 -15.10
C GLN A 4 6.65 12.00 -14.09
N ALA A 5 7.73 11.27 -13.75
CA ALA A 5 7.65 10.27 -12.67
C ALA A 5 7.41 10.91 -11.30
N GLY A 6 7.99 12.09 -11.05
CA GLY A 6 7.70 12.88 -9.85
C GLY A 6 6.21 13.22 -9.73
N MET A 7 5.60 13.71 -10.81
CA MET A 7 4.16 14.01 -10.86
C MET A 7 3.32 12.75 -10.66
N TYR A 8 3.68 11.61 -11.28
CA TYR A 8 2.96 10.35 -11.04
C TYR A 8 3.01 9.96 -9.57
N LEU A 9 4.18 9.90 -8.95
CA LEU A 9 4.30 9.54 -7.53
C LEU A 9 3.44 10.44 -6.64
N LEU A 10 3.48 11.75 -6.87
CA LEU A 10 2.72 12.73 -6.11
C LEU A 10 1.20 12.50 -6.26
N PHE A 11 0.69 12.34 -7.47
CA PHE A 11 -0.76 12.13 -7.67
C PHE A 11 -1.26 10.81 -7.10
N TYR A 12 -0.52 9.70 -7.29
CA TYR A 12 -0.91 8.40 -6.75
C TYR A 12 -0.95 8.45 -5.22
N THR A 13 0.06 9.03 -4.57
CA THR A 13 0.13 9.10 -3.11
C THR A 13 -0.89 10.06 -2.51
N LEU A 14 -1.09 11.24 -3.11
CA LEU A 14 -2.07 12.21 -2.62
C LEU A 14 -3.50 11.68 -2.72
N PHE A 15 -3.88 11.13 -3.88
CA PHE A 15 -5.22 10.62 -4.11
C PHE A 15 -5.58 9.51 -3.11
N ALA A 16 -4.62 8.65 -2.77
CA ALA A 16 -4.81 7.60 -1.79
C ALA A 16 -4.84 8.12 -0.35
N SER A 17 -4.11 9.19 -0.02
CA SER A 17 -4.06 9.74 1.34
C SER A 17 -5.31 10.56 1.74
N LEU A 18 -6.05 11.11 0.77
CA LEU A 18 -7.24 11.92 1.06
C LEU A 18 -8.38 11.08 1.70
N PRO A 19 -8.75 9.89 1.18
CA PRO A 19 -9.70 9.00 1.86
C PRO A 19 -9.28 8.62 3.28
N LEU A 20 -7.99 8.37 3.51
CA LEU A 20 -7.47 8.06 4.85
C LEU A 20 -7.71 9.23 5.81
N LEU A 21 -7.44 10.47 5.37
CA LEU A 21 -7.67 11.65 6.21
C LEU A 21 -9.14 11.76 6.62
N LEU A 22 -10.07 11.52 5.69
CA LEU A 22 -11.51 11.48 5.98
C LEU A 22 -11.87 10.38 6.97
N GLY A 23 -11.26 9.19 6.84
CA GLY A 23 -11.41 8.10 7.80
C GLY A 23 -10.95 8.47 9.21
N ILE A 24 -9.83 9.20 9.33
CA ILE A 24 -9.31 9.66 10.63
C ILE A 24 -10.28 10.66 11.28
N PHE A 25 -10.83 11.61 10.52
CA PHE A 25 -11.81 12.55 11.07
C PHE A 25 -13.10 11.86 11.52
N PHE A 26 -13.54 10.83 10.78
CA PHE A 26 -14.68 10.03 11.21
C PHE A 26 -14.43 9.33 12.56
N ILE A 27 -13.27 8.69 12.74
CA ILE A 27 -12.91 8.06 14.03
C ILE A 27 -12.86 9.10 15.14
N PHE A 28 -12.32 10.29 14.86
CA PHE A 28 -12.25 11.35 15.86
C PHE A 28 -13.64 11.80 16.32
N ASN A 29 -14.60 11.92 15.41
CA ASN A 29 -15.97 12.31 15.74
C ASN A 29 -16.70 11.28 16.60
N GLU A 30 -16.46 9.98 16.38
CA GLU A 30 -17.10 8.91 17.15
C GLU A 30 -16.47 8.74 18.54
N MET A 31 -15.14 8.84 18.63
CA MET A 31 -14.40 8.44 19.83
C MET A 31 -13.91 9.61 20.67
N ASN A 32 -13.83 10.81 20.11
CA ASN A 32 -13.19 12.01 20.69
C ASN A 32 -11.68 11.84 21.01
N TYR A 33 -11.08 10.68 20.79
CA TYR A 33 -9.64 10.41 20.93
C TYR A 33 -9.09 9.65 19.72
N ILE A 34 -7.83 9.93 19.37
CA ILE A 34 -7.12 9.34 18.20
C ILE A 34 -6.03 8.35 18.63
N MET A 35 -5.77 8.23 19.92
CA MET A 35 -4.69 7.37 20.42
C MET A 35 -4.94 5.91 20.05
N ILE A 36 -4.09 5.38 19.16
CA ILE A 36 -4.18 4.01 18.58
C ILE A 36 -4.29 2.93 19.67
N TYR A 37 -3.60 3.14 20.81
CA TYR A 37 -3.65 2.19 21.92
C TYR A 37 -5.08 2.00 22.47
N PHE A 38 -5.85 3.09 22.58
CA PHE A 38 -7.25 3.01 23.03
C PHE A 38 -8.18 2.49 21.94
N LEU A 39 -7.90 2.79 20.67
CA LEU A 39 -8.68 2.29 19.53
C LEU A 39 -8.66 0.76 19.40
N LYS A 40 -7.63 0.09 19.92
CA LYS A 40 -7.56 -1.39 19.94
C LYS A 40 -8.77 -2.05 20.65
N MET A 41 -9.38 -1.37 21.61
CA MET A 41 -10.51 -1.93 22.36
C MET A 41 -11.84 -1.86 21.61
N PHE A 42 -11.88 -1.19 20.46
CA PHE A 42 -13.08 -0.97 19.69
C PHE A 42 -13.00 -1.70 18.37
N ASN A 43 -14.12 -2.26 17.95
CA ASN A 43 -14.25 -2.90 16.65
C ASN A 43 -15.25 -2.10 15.82
N PHE A 44 -14.75 -1.40 14.79
CA PHE A 44 -15.61 -0.68 13.87
C PHE A 44 -16.07 -1.62 12.76
N ASN A 45 -17.38 -1.69 12.53
CA ASN A 45 -17.99 -2.57 11.52
C ASN A 45 -18.50 -1.82 10.26
N SER A 46 -17.90 -0.67 9.91
CA SER A 46 -18.27 0.10 8.72
C SER A 46 -17.37 -0.20 7.52
N TYR A 47 -17.94 -0.79 6.47
CA TYR A 47 -17.23 -1.08 5.21
C TYR A 47 -16.59 0.17 4.59
N LEU A 48 -17.27 1.33 4.66
CA LEU A 48 -16.76 2.58 4.08
C LEU A 48 -15.49 3.07 4.78
N LEU A 49 -15.41 2.89 6.10
CA LEU A 49 -14.22 3.22 6.88
C LEU A 49 -13.08 2.24 6.62
N TYR A 50 -13.41 0.95 6.46
CA TYR A 50 -12.42 -0.06 6.09
C TYR A 50 -11.73 0.29 4.77
N PHE A 51 -12.50 0.57 3.71
CA PHE A 51 -11.92 0.94 2.42
C PHE A 51 -11.15 2.26 2.48
N SER A 52 -11.67 3.29 3.15
CA SER A 52 -10.98 4.58 3.23
C SER A 52 -9.64 4.49 3.95
N MET A 53 -9.54 3.66 4.98
CA MET A 53 -8.29 3.47 5.73
C MET A 53 -7.29 2.58 4.99
N ILE A 54 -7.72 1.51 4.33
CA ILE A 54 -6.82 0.52 3.72
C ILE A 54 -6.27 0.96 2.37
N LEU A 55 -7.06 1.68 1.56
CA LEU A 55 -6.65 2.12 0.22
C LEU A 55 -5.32 2.89 0.22
N ALA A 56 -5.10 3.77 1.20
CA ALA A 56 -3.86 4.55 1.30
C ALA A 56 -2.61 3.68 1.44
N PHE A 57 -2.71 2.55 2.14
CA PHE A 57 -1.58 1.66 2.34
C PHE A 57 -1.39 0.69 1.17
N LEU A 58 -2.46 0.27 0.50
CA LEU A 58 -2.39 -0.54 -0.72
C LEU A 58 -1.77 0.20 -1.91
N VAL A 59 -1.83 1.54 -1.93
CA VAL A 59 -1.09 2.33 -2.92
C VAL A 59 0.40 2.42 -2.57
N LYS A 60 0.74 2.53 -1.27
CA LYS A 60 2.14 2.56 -0.78
C LYS A 60 2.83 1.20 -0.86
N MET A 61 2.10 0.12 -0.61
CA MET A 61 2.51 -1.26 -0.90
C MET A 61 1.79 -1.72 -2.16
N PRO A 62 2.34 -1.44 -3.35
CA PRO A 62 1.59 -1.59 -4.58
C PRO A 62 1.13 -3.03 -4.79
N MET A 63 -0.18 -3.20 -4.85
CA MET A 63 -0.79 -4.36 -5.50
C MET A 63 -0.75 -4.20 -7.02
N TYR A 64 -1.06 -5.28 -7.74
CA TYR A 64 -1.01 -5.32 -9.20
C TYR A 64 -1.72 -4.17 -9.92
N PHE A 65 -2.79 -3.60 -9.38
CA PHE A 65 -3.46 -2.48 -10.04
C PHE A 65 -2.69 -1.15 -9.95
N VAL A 66 -1.89 -0.97 -8.90
CA VAL A 66 -1.27 0.33 -8.56
C VAL A 66 0.25 0.29 -8.64
N HIS A 67 0.83 -0.76 -9.20
CA HIS A 67 2.30 -0.92 -9.23
C HIS A 67 3.04 0.03 -10.17
N LEU A 68 2.37 0.61 -11.17
CA LEU A 68 3.03 1.32 -12.27
C LEU A 68 3.86 2.55 -11.86
N TRP A 69 3.55 3.18 -10.72
CA TRP A 69 4.30 4.34 -10.25
C TRP A 69 5.70 3.95 -9.74
N LEU A 70 5.85 2.73 -9.20
CA LEU A 70 7.06 2.31 -8.51
C LEU A 70 8.23 2.03 -9.48
N PRO A 71 8.08 1.26 -10.58
CA PRO A 71 9.15 1.08 -11.57
C PRO A 71 9.61 2.40 -12.20
N LYS A 72 8.68 3.31 -12.50
CA LYS A 72 9.01 4.64 -13.06
C LYS A 72 9.80 5.49 -12.06
N ALA A 73 9.37 5.50 -10.80
CA ALA A 73 10.07 6.23 -9.75
C ALA A 73 11.50 5.69 -9.52
N HIS A 74 11.68 4.36 -9.56
CA HIS A 74 12.99 3.73 -9.36
C HIS A 74 13.99 3.99 -10.50
N VAL A 75 13.53 3.98 -11.75
CA VAL A 75 14.40 4.21 -12.91
C VAL A 75 14.94 5.64 -12.91
N GLU A 76 14.10 6.60 -12.58
CA GLU A 76 14.38 8.04 -12.75
C GLU A 76 14.98 8.72 -11.51
N ALA A 77 14.85 8.12 -10.33
CA ALA A 77 15.40 8.65 -9.08
C ALA A 77 16.93 8.53 -8.98
N PRO A 78 17.59 9.44 -8.22
CA PRO A 78 18.98 9.26 -7.82
C PRO A 78 19.14 7.99 -6.96
N VAL A 79 20.35 7.44 -6.91
CA VAL A 79 20.64 6.17 -6.21
C VAL A 79 20.18 6.21 -4.75
N SER A 80 20.48 7.29 -4.03
CA SER A 80 20.06 7.48 -2.63
C SER A 80 18.53 7.52 -2.48
N GLY A 81 17.83 8.22 -3.37
CA GLY A 81 16.37 8.29 -3.37
C GLY A 81 15.71 6.94 -3.62
N SER A 82 16.26 6.17 -4.57
CA SER A 82 15.77 4.82 -4.87
C SER A 82 15.91 3.86 -3.67
N MET A 83 17.00 3.98 -2.89
CA MET A 83 17.21 3.17 -1.68
C MET A 83 16.22 3.51 -0.56
N ILE A 84 15.95 4.80 -0.35
CA ILE A 84 14.98 5.27 0.66
C ILE A 84 13.57 4.78 0.33
N LEU A 85 13.19 4.84 -0.96
CA LEU A 85 11.87 4.45 -1.42
C LEU A 85 11.63 2.94 -1.24
N ALA A 86 12.55 2.09 -1.70
CA ALA A 86 12.42 0.65 -1.50
C ALA A 86 12.59 0.22 -0.04
N GLY A 87 13.52 0.84 0.69
CA GLY A 87 13.87 0.43 2.05
C GLY A 87 12.85 0.83 3.11
N ILE A 88 12.33 2.06 3.02
CA ILE A 88 11.54 2.67 4.10
C ILE A 88 10.07 2.78 3.70
N MET A 89 9.77 3.34 2.52
CA MET A 89 8.39 3.65 2.13
C MET A 89 7.52 2.39 2.02
N LEU A 90 8.03 1.34 1.36
CA LEU A 90 7.31 0.08 1.22
C LEU A 90 7.04 -0.58 2.58
N LYS A 91 8.04 -0.66 3.45
CA LYS A 91 7.92 -1.28 4.79
C LYS A 91 6.99 -0.52 5.72
N LEU A 92 7.03 0.81 5.67
CA LEU A 92 6.10 1.66 6.42
C LEU A 92 4.64 1.43 5.99
N GLY A 93 4.40 1.12 4.71
CA GLY A 93 3.06 0.78 4.21
C GLY A 93 2.48 -0.45 4.91
N GLY A 94 3.26 -1.54 4.99
CA GLY A 94 2.81 -2.79 5.62
C GLY A 94 2.69 -2.69 7.12
N TYR A 95 3.60 -1.95 7.76
CA TYR A 95 3.46 -1.64 9.18
C TYR A 95 2.18 -0.84 9.47
N GLY A 96 1.83 0.10 8.59
CA GLY A 96 0.59 0.86 8.66
C GLY A 96 -0.65 -0.02 8.56
N LEU A 97 -0.68 -0.97 7.60
CA LEU A 97 -1.75 -1.96 7.48
C LEU A 97 -1.92 -2.75 8.78
N LEU A 98 -0.84 -3.33 9.30
CA LEU A 98 -0.87 -4.11 10.54
C LEU A 98 -1.46 -3.32 11.71
N ARG A 99 -1.10 -2.05 11.87
CA ARG A 99 -1.65 -1.21 12.95
C ARG A 99 -3.15 -0.94 12.81
N ILE A 100 -3.63 -0.77 11.59
CA ILE A 100 -5.04 -0.42 11.34
C ILE A 100 -5.94 -1.64 11.42
N LEU A 101 -5.45 -2.80 10.99
CA LEU A 101 -6.21 -4.05 11.04
C LEU A 101 -6.56 -4.48 12.47
N ILE A 102 -5.81 -4.03 13.48
CA ILE A 102 -6.07 -4.36 14.90
C ILE A 102 -7.48 -3.93 15.34
N PHE A 103 -7.99 -2.79 14.88
CA PHE A 103 -9.34 -2.30 15.26
C PHE A 103 -10.41 -2.55 14.20
N LEU A 104 -10.04 -3.14 13.05
CA LEU A 104 -10.94 -3.50 11.94
C LEU A 104 -11.01 -5.01 11.71
N GLN A 105 -10.77 -5.81 12.76
CA GLN A 105 -10.53 -7.25 12.63
C GLN A 105 -11.77 -8.00 12.11
N GLU A 106 -12.98 -7.62 12.54
CA GLU A 106 -14.22 -8.29 12.10
C GLU A 106 -14.47 -8.12 10.60
N ILE A 107 -14.39 -6.89 10.09
CA ILE A 107 -14.55 -6.62 8.66
C ILE A 107 -13.43 -7.29 7.87
N ASN A 108 -12.19 -7.25 8.38
CA ASN A 108 -11.05 -7.83 7.68
C ASN A 108 -11.24 -9.33 7.46
N MET A 109 -11.75 -10.07 8.45
CA MET A 109 -12.01 -11.51 8.27
C MET A 109 -12.96 -11.80 7.10
N ASN A 110 -13.95 -10.94 6.87
CA ASN A 110 -14.90 -11.10 5.76
C ASN A 110 -14.26 -10.75 4.40
N LEU A 111 -13.41 -9.72 4.34
CA LEU A 111 -12.82 -9.23 3.10
C LEU A 111 -11.46 -9.84 2.75
N ASN A 112 -10.82 -10.55 3.68
CA ASN A 112 -9.46 -11.06 3.52
C ASN A 112 -9.30 -11.94 2.26
N TYR A 113 -10.28 -12.79 1.98
CA TYR A 113 -10.26 -13.67 0.82
C TYR A 113 -10.06 -12.92 -0.51
N ILE A 114 -10.66 -11.73 -0.63
CA ILE A 114 -10.56 -10.90 -1.84
C ILE A 114 -9.12 -10.39 -2.00
N TRP A 115 -8.49 -9.91 -0.92
CA TRP A 115 -7.13 -9.39 -0.95
C TRP A 115 -6.09 -10.48 -1.19
N ILE A 116 -6.30 -11.68 -0.63
CA ILE A 116 -5.44 -12.85 -0.87
C ILE A 116 -5.46 -13.23 -2.36
N ILE A 117 -6.64 -13.30 -2.99
CA ILE A 117 -6.71 -13.64 -4.42
C ILE A 117 -5.98 -12.60 -5.27
N ILE A 118 -6.26 -11.31 -5.03
CA ILE A 118 -5.67 -10.22 -5.82
C ILE A 118 -4.14 -10.19 -5.66
N SER A 119 -3.64 -10.42 -4.44
CA SER A 119 -2.21 -10.41 -4.15
C SER A 119 -1.48 -11.59 -4.78
N LEU A 120 -2.03 -12.81 -4.71
CA LEU A 120 -1.42 -14.00 -5.30
C LEU A 120 -1.42 -13.96 -6.82
N VAL A 121 -2.58 -13.65 -7.44
CA VAL A 121 -2.70 -13.54 -8.89
C VAL A 121 -1.84 -12.38 -9.42
N GLY A 122 -1.87 -11.25 -8.71
CA GLY A 122 -1.05 -10.08 -9.02
C GLY A 122 0.44 -10.37 -8.95
N GLY A 123 0.90 -11.03 -7.89
CA GLY A 123 2.30 -11.41 -7.71
C GLY A 123 2.78 -12.35 -8.82
N PHE A 124 1.93 -13.28 -9.27
CA PHE A 124 2.23 -14.16 -10.39
C PHE A 124 2.40 -13.41 -11.73
N TYR A 125 1.53 -12.45 -12.04
CA TYR A 125 1.69 -11.67 -13.28
C TYR A 125 2.93 -10.76 -13.25
N ILE A 126 3.27 -10.20 -12.10
CA ILE A 126 4.44 -9.31 -11.95
C ILE A 126 5.74 -10.09 -12.07
N SER A 127 5.80 -11.30 -11.50
CA SER A 127 6.97 -12.16 -11.64
C SER A 127 7.21 -12.55 -13.10
N LEU A 128 6.15 -12.85 -13.87
CA LEU A 128 6.25 -13.08 -15.31
C LEU A 128 6.75 -11.84 -16.06
N LYS A 129 6.24 -10.65 -15.73
CA LYS A 129 6.72 -9.39 -16.34
C LYS A 129 8.17 -9.08 -15.99
N CYS A 130 8.63 -9.46 -14.80
CA CYS A 130 10.01 -9.28 -14.36
C CYS A 130 11.00 -10.01 -15.29
N PHE A 131 10.67 -11.22 -15.76
CA PHE A 131 11.54 -11.97 -16.68
C PHE A 131 11.74 -11.30 -18.04
N CYS A 132 10.75 -10.53 -18.51
CA CYS A 132 10.84 -9.85 -19.81
C CYS A 132 11.61 -8.52 -19.75
N GLN A 133 11.99 -8.06 -18.57
CA GLN A 133 12.53 -6.71 -18.38
C GLN A 133 14.05 -6.67 -18.62
N VAL A 134 14.51 -5.74 -19.46
CA VAL A 134 15.93 -5.60 -19.84
C VAL A 134 16.70 -4.68 -18.87
N ASP A 135 16.07 -3.63 -18.35
CA ASP A 135 16.78 -2.65 -17.50
C ASP A 135 16.90 -3.12 -16.05
N ILE A 136 18.14 -3.18 -15.53
CA ILE A 136 18.46 -3.66 -14.17
C ILE A 136 17.68 -2.92 -13.08
N LYS A 137 17.58 -1.58 -13.16
CA LYS A 137 16.85 -0.79 -12.15
C LYS A 137 15.36 -1.13 -12.11
N SER A 138 14.76 -1.36 -13.27
CA SER A 138 13.35 -1.72 -13.36
C SER A 138 13.11 -3.17 -12.96
N LEU A 139 14.06 -4.08 -13.21
CA LEU A 139 14.01 -5.47 -12.75
C LEU A 139 13.99 -5.53 -11.22
N ILE A 140 14.84 -4.73 -10.55
CA ILE A 140 14.83 -4.60 -9.07
C ILE A 140 13.49 -4.04 -8.57
N ALA A 141 12.91 -3.07 -9.29
CA ALA A 141 11.60 -2.54 -8.94
C ALA A 141 10.50 -3.60 -9.04
N TYR A 142 10.39 -4.32 -10.15
CA TYR A 142 9.36 -5.36 -10.32
C TYR A 142 9.53 -6.53 -9.34
N SER A 143 10.77 -6.97 -9.06
CA SER A 143 11.00 -8.00 -8.05
C SER A 143 10.59 -7.53 -6.64
N SER A 144 10.82 -6.26 -6.28
CA SER A 144 10.34 -5.71 -5.02
C SER A 144 8.81 -5.74 -4.90
N VAL A 145 8.09 -5.47 -5.99
CA VAL A 145 6.61 -5.54 -5.99
C VAL A 145 6.13 -6.98 -5.82
N ALA A 146 6.77 -7.96 -6.48
CA ALA A 146 6.43 -9.38 -6.33
C ALA A 146 6.67 -9.90 -4.89
N HIS A 147 7.73 -9.45 -4.22
CA HIS A 147 7.93 -9.79 -2.81
C HIS A 147 6.89 -9.13 -1.90
N MET A 148 6.54 -7.87 -2.15
CA MET A 148 5.53 -7.16 -1.35
C MET A 148 4.13 -7.73 -1.54
N SER A 149 3.78 -8.26 -2.71
CA SER A 149 2.48 -8.92 -2.90
C SER A 149 2.32 -10.16 -2.02
N ILE A 150 3.39 -10.93 -1.79
CA ILE A 150 3.36 -12.07 -0.88
C ILE A 150 3.13 -11.60 0.57
N ILE A 151 3.76 -10.50 0.96
CA ILE A 151 3.57 -9.90 2.30
C ILE A 151 2.12 -9.47 2.49
N ILE A 152 1.51 -8.82 1.48
CA ILE A 152 0.09 -8.41 1.53
C ILE A 152 -0.83 -9.63 1.67
N GLY A 153 -0.55 -10.73 0.97
CA GLY A 153 -1.36 -11.95 1.10
C GLY A 153 -1.20 -12.67 2.44
N GLY A 154 -0.15 -12.38 3.20
CA GLY A 154 0.08 -12.94 4.54
C GLY A 154 -0.44 -12.08 5.70
N ILE A 155 -0.78 -10.82 5.43
CA ILE A 155 -1.35 -9.86 6.40
C ILE A 155 -2.87 -10.01 6.41
#